data_AF-H3NH28-F1
#
_entry.id   AF-H3NH28-F1
#
_cell.length_a   1.000
_cell.length_b   1.000
_cell.length_c   1.000
_cell.angle_alpha   90.00
_cell.angle_beta   90.00
_cell.angle_gamma   90.00
#
_symmetry.space_group_name_H-M   'P 1'
#
loop_
_entity.id
_entity.type
_entity.pdbx_description
1 polymer ?
#
loop_
_entity_poly.entity_id
_entity_poly.type
_entity_poly.pdbx_seq_one_letter_code
_entity_poly.pdbx_strand_id
1 'polypeptide(L)'
;MGNHPFSLGEFLNYVVPLIIIWIVNRYYRSYLKFFKQWPLTLAILLIPMWLVLIYNFGWLTFGFNVLPFIILLTAFMLGLQLFYMVREIDRFYFQSYYLPASELIFSILTAHLVGLILLRWWTFIR
;
A
#
# COMPACT_ATOMS: atom_id res chain seq x y z
N MET A 1 -22.51 8.86 15.30
CA MET A 1 -21.34 7.99 15.03
C MET A 1 -21.34 6.94 16.11
N GLY A 2 -21.77 5.72 15.78
CA GLY A 2 -21.92 4.66 16.78
C GLY A 2 -20.56 4.09 17.17
N ASN A 3 -20.30 3.99 18.46
CA ASN A 3 -19.17 3.24 19.01
C ASN A 3 -19.32 1.77 18.62
N HIS A 4 -18.82 1.40 17.45
CA HIS A 4 -18.71 0.00 17.07
C HIS A 4 -17.70 -0.65 18.02
N PRO A 5 -18.10 -1.69 18.78
CA PRO A 5 -17.18 -2.37 19.68
C PRO A 5 -16.02 -2.95 18.87
N PHE A 6 -14.82 -2.88 19.44
CA PHE A 6 -13.63 -3.45 18.85
C PHE A 6 -13.87 -4.92 18.53
N SER A 7 -13.77 -5.28 17.25
CA SER A 7 -14.09 -6.63 16.77
C SER A 7 -12.82 -7.45 16.52
N LEU A 8 -12.93 -8.78 16.58
CA LEU A 8 -11.82 -9.67 16.23
C LEU A 8 -11.32 -9.42 14.79
N GLY A 9 -12.25 -9.16 13.85
CA GLY A 9 -11.89 -8.83 12.47
C GLY A 9 -11.07 -7.55 12.35
N GLU A 10 -11.35 -6.56 13.20
CA GLU A 10 -10.56 -5.35 13.30
C GLU A 10 -9.16 -5.61 13.88
N PHE A 11 -9.04 -6.43 14.93
CA PHE A 11 -7.74 -6.86 15.45
C PHE A 11 -6.86 -7.53 14.39
N LEU A 12 -7.45 -8.42 13.59
CA LEU A 12 -6.74 -9.11 12.51
C LEU A 12 -6.16 -8.13 11.48
N ASN A 13 -6.83 -7.01 11.19
CA ASN A 13 -6.30 -6.00 10.26
C ASN A 13 -4.99 -5.37 10.74
N TYR A 14 -4.70 -5.36 12.05
CA TYR A 14 -3.42 -4.86 12.58
C TYR A 14 -2.32 -5.94 12.61
N VAL A 15 -2.69 -7.21 12.80
CA VAL A 15 -1.72 -8.29 13.04
C VAL A 15 -1.32 -9.03 11.76
N VAL A 16 -2.29 -9.29 10.87
CA VAL A 16 -2.08 -9.97 9.58
C VAL A 16 -0.96 -9.34 8.75
N PRO A 17 -0.86 -8.00 8.57
CA PRO A 17 0.28 -7.37 7.91
C PRO A 17 1.65 -7.78 8.47
N LEU A 18 1.78 -7.78 9.80
CA LEU A 18 3.04 -8.08 10.47
C LEU A 18 3.44 -9.54 10.26
N ILE A 19 2.47 -10.46 10.37
CA ILE A 19 2.69 -11.89 10.14
C ILE A 19 3.13 -12.13 8.70
N ILE A 20 2.45 -11.55 7.71
CA ILE A 20 2.78 -11.75 6.30
C ILE A 20 4.17 -11.21 5.99
N ILE A 21 4.51 -10.01 6.45
CA ILE A 21 5.86 -9.46 6.30
C ILE A 21 6.90 -10.41 6.89
N TRP A 22 6.66 -10.91 8.10
CA TRP A 22 7.56 -11.85 8.77
C TRP A 22 7.75 -13.15 8.00
N ILE A 23 6.66 -13.79 7.54
CA ILE A 23 6.70 -15.03 6.75
C ILE A 23 7.48 -14.81 5.46
N VAL A 24 7.18 -13.74 4.73
CA VAL A 24 7.83 -13.45 3.44
C VAL A 24 9.33 -13.22 3.64
N ASN A 25 9.72 -12.42 4.65
CA ASN A 25 11.13 -12.18 4.93
C ASN A 25 11.88 -13.44 5.38
N ARG A 26 11.22 -14.34 6.12
CA ARG A 26 11.86 -15.53 6.68
C ARG A 26 11.99 -16.67 5.67
N TYR A 27 10.95 -16.92 4.88
CA TYR A 27 10.85 -18.11 4.02
C TYR A 27 10.97 -17.81 2.53
N TYR A 28 10.56 -16.61 2.09
CA TYR A 28 10.41 -16.30 0.67
C TYR A 28 11.42 -15.27 0.13
N ARG A 29 12.32 -14.77 0.99
CA ARG A 29 13.32 -13.75 0.62
C ARG A 29 14.17 -14.13 -0.60
N SER A 30 14.51 -15.41 -0.75
CA SER A 30 15.29 -15.92 -1.89
C SER A 30 14.49 -15.93 -3.20
N TYR A 31 13.16 -16.09 -3.12
CA TYR A 31 12.27 -16.13 -4.29
C TYR A 31 11.93 -14.73 -4.83
N LEU A 32 12.04 -13.69 -4.00
CA LEU A 32 11.84 -12.29 -4.40
C LEU A 32 12.81 -11.83 -5.51
N LYS A 33 14.00 -12.43 -5.60
CA LYS A 33 15.02 -12.11 -6.61
C LYS A 33 15.15 -13.16 -7.72
N PHE A 34 14.18 -14.07 -7.85
CA PHE A 34 14.27 -15.18 -8.79
C PHE A 34 14.40 -14.71 -10.25
N PHE A 35 13.67 -13.65 -10.63
CA PHE A 35 13.76 -13.05 -11.96
C PHE A 35 14.68 -11.83 -11.95
N LYS A 36 15.92 -11.98 -12.45
CA LYS A 36 16.90 -10.87 -12.51
C LYS A 36 16.42 -9.64 -13.30
N GLN A 37 15.62 -9.84 -14.34
CA GLN A 37 15.11 -8.75 -15.19
C GLN A 37 13.88 -8.04 -14.60
N TRP A 38 13.15 -8.73 -13.72
CA TRP A 38 11.94 -8.23 -13.06
C TRP A 38 11.97 -8.64 -11.58
N PRO A 39 12.91 -8.13 -10.77
CA PRO A 39 12.92 -8.42 -9.34
C PRO A 39 11.56 -8.08 -8.72
N LEU A 40 10.99 -9.06 -8.03
CA LEU A 40 9.76 -8.91 -7.29
C LEU A 40 10.12 -8.37 -5.91
N THR A 41 9.90 -7.08 -5.68
CA THR A 41 10.21 -6.50 -4.38
C THR A 41 9.12 -6.85 -3.37
N LEU A 42 9.48 -6.82 -2.08
CA LEU A 42 8.50 -6.96 -1.00
C LEU A 42 7.38 -5.90 -1.12
N ALA A 43 7.72 -4.69 -1.56
CA ALA A 43 6.76 -3.62 -1.81
C ALA A 43 5.69 -4.05 -2.83
N ILE A 44 6.10 -4.60 -3.97
CA ILE A 44 5.18 -5.10 -5.01
C ILE A 44 4.25 -6.18 -4.46
N LEU A 45 4.79 -7.12 -3.68
CA LEU A 45 4.02 -8.21 -3.08
C LEU A 45 2.97 -7.70 -2.07
N LEU A 46 3.27 -6.62 -1.36
CA LEU A 46 2.41 -6.07 -0.31
C LEU A 46 1.31 -5.13 -0.83
N ILE A 47 1.43 -4.59 -2.05
CA ILE A 47 0.43 -3.68 -2.65
C ILE A 47 -1.00 -4.24 -2.56
N PRO A 48 -1.30 -5.49 -3.00
CA PRO A 48 -2.66 -6.04 -2.91
C PRO A 48 -3.19 -6.07 -1.48
N MET A 49 -2.32 -6.39 -0.53
CA MET A 49 -2.68 -6.47 0.88
C MET A 49 -2.97 -5.07 1.46
N TRP A 50 -2.17 -4.07 1.08
CA TRP A 50 -2.41 -2.67 1.47
C TRP A 50 -3.75 -2.16 0.96
N LEU A 51 -4.13 -2.51 -0.28
CA LEU A 51 -5.44 -2.15 -0.83
C LEU A 51 -6.59 -2.75 -0.02
N VAL A 52 -6.49 -4.02 0.38
CA VAL A 52 -7.50 -4.67 1.24
C VAL A 52 -7.58 -4.00 2.61
N LEU A 53 -6.43 -3.69 3.23
CA LEU A 53 -6.42 -3.01 4.52
C LEU A 53 -7.01 -1.60 4.44
N ILE A 54 -6.68 -0.83 3.40
CA ILE A 54 -7.26 0.50 3.16
C ILE A 54 -8.77 0.39 2.96
N TYR A 55 -9.24 -0.59 2.20
CA TYR A 55 -10.67 -0.85 2.04
C TYR A 55 -11.35 -1.10 3.40
N ASN A 56 -10.79 -2.01 4.21
CA ASN A 56 -11.32 -2.35 5.53
C ASN A 56 -11.32 -1.14 6.48
N PHE A 57 -10.20 -0.43 6.59
CA PHE A 57 -10.08 0.74 7.44
C PHE A 57 -10.94 1.91 6.96
N GLY A 58 -11.12 2.08 5.66
CA GLY A 58 -12.04 3.07 5.10
C GLY A 58 -13.47 2.86 5.59
N TRP A 59 -13.97 1.63 5.48
CA TRP A 59 -15.29 1.27 5.99
C TRP A 59 -15.39 1.41 7.51
N LEU A 60 -14.38 0.95 8.25
CA LEU A 60 -14.38 1.02 9.72
C LEU A 60 -14.37 2.48 10.23
N THR A 61 -13.69 3.37 9.52
CA THR A 61 -13.45 4.74 9.98
C THR A 61 -14.51 5.72 9.50
N PHE A 62 -14.93 5.61 8.23
CA PHE A 62 -15.81 6.59 7.60
C PHE A 62 -17.18 6.02 7.20
N GLY A 63 -17.35 4.70 7.21
CA GLY A 63 -18.57 4.05 6.72
C GLY A 63 -18.72 4.05 5.19
N PHE A 64 -17.64 4.30 4.45
CA PHE A 64 -17.62 4.19 2.99
C PHE A 64 -16.23 3.80 2.46
N ASN A 65 -16.18 3.40 1.19
CA ASN A 65 -14.94 3.00 0.53
C ASN A 65 -14.09 4.20 0.10
N VAL A 66 -12.94 4.41 0.76
CA VAL A 66 -11.98 5.49 0.44
C VAL A 66 -11.01 5.14 -0.69
N LEU A 67 -10.95 3.87 -1.09
CA LEU A 67 -9.98 3.35 -2.05
C LEU A 67 -10.02 4.06 -3.42
N PRO A 68 -11.18 4.42 -4.01
CA PRO A 68 -11.20 5.16 -5.28
C PRO A 68 -10.46 6.50 -5.21
N PHE A 69 -10.58 7.23 -4.11
CA PHE A 69 -9.89 8.52 -3.92
C PHE A 69 -8.37 8.32 -3.82
N ILE A 70 -7.94 7.28 -3.10
CA ILE A 70 -6.53 6.95 -2.94
C ILE A 70 -5.93 6.49 -4.26
N ILE A 71 -6.65 5.69 -5.05
CA ILE A 71 -6.21 5.27 -6.39
C ILE A 71 -6.06 6.48 -7.30
N LEU A 72 -7.03 7.41 -7.30
CA LEU A 72 -6.97 8.63 -8.11
C LEU A 72 -5.74 9.47 -7.77
N LEU A 73 -5.48 9.69 -6.48
CA LEU A 73 -4.29 10.42 -6.01
C LEU A 73 -2.99 9.69 -6.37
N THR A 74 -2.98 8.37 -6.24
CA THR A 74 -1.81 7.55 -6.58
C THR A 74 -1.52 7.64 -8.08
N ALA A 75 -2.54 7.56 -8.93
CA ALA A 75 -2.41 7.70 -10.38
C ALA A 75 -1.91 9.09 -10.78
N PHE A 76 -2.40 10.15 -10.12
CA PHE A 76 -1.93 11.51 -10.34
C PHE A 76 -0.45 11.67 -9.98
N MET A 77 -0.03 11.16 -8.82
CA MET A 77 1.37 11.21 -8.38
C MET A 77 2.31 10.41 -9.29
N LEU A 78 1.87 9.23 -9.76
CA LEU A 78 2.60 8.48 -10.78
C LEU A 78 2.74 9.26 -12.08
N GLY A 79 1.68 9.93 -12.52
CA GLY A 79 1.70 10.80 -13.69
C GLY A 79 2.72 11.93 -13.55
N LEU A 80 2.77 12.58 -12.40
CA LEU A 80 3.78 13.61 -12.10
C LEU A 80 5.20 13.03 -12.11
N GLN A 81 5.43 11.90 -11.43
CA GLN A 81 6.73 11.24 -11.40
C GLN A 81 7.20 10.86 -12.81
N LEU A 82 6.31 10.29 -13.62
CA LEU A 82 6.58 9.92 -14.99
C LEU A 82 6.89 11.16 -15.84
N PHE A 83 6.15 12.26 -15.67
CA PHE A 83 6.39 13.51 -16.40
C PHE A 83 7.80 14.06 -16.14
N TYR A 84 8.24 14.07 -14.88
CA TYR A 84 9.61 14.49 -14.53
C TYR A 84 10.65 13.53 -15.10
N MET A 85 10.43 12.21 -14.98
CA MET A 85 11.38 11.22 -15.46
C MET A 85 11.56 11.28 -16.98
N VAL A 86 10.47 11.38 -17.74
CA VAL A 86 10.50 11.39 -19.22
C VAL A 86 11.15 12.66 -19.77
N ARG A 87 11.13 13.78 -19.03
CA ARG A 87 11.85 15.02 -19.45
C ARG A 87 13.37 14.86 -19.48
N GLU A 88 13.91 13.89 -18.76
CA GLU A 88 15.36 13.73 -18.58
C GLU A 88 15.96 12.58 -19.43
N ILE A 89 15.14 11.86 -20.21
CA ILE A 89 15.57 10.67 -20.96
C ILE A 89 15.10 10.69 -22.43
N ASP A 90 16.00 10.34 -23.35
CA ASP A 90 15.69 10.26 -24.79
C ASP A 90 14.80 9.06 -25.18
N ARG A 91 14.86 7.98 -24.38
CA ARG A 91 14.08 6.75 -24.62
C ARG A 91 13.53 6.20 -23.31
N PHE A 92 12.22 6.05 -23.26
CA PHE A 92 11.52 5.43 -22.14
C PHE A 92 11.52 3.90 -22.27
N TYR A 93 11.86 3.22 -21.18
CA TYR A 93 11.71 1.77 -21.05
C TYR A 93 10.90 1.47 -19.79
N PHE A 94 9.79 0.73 -19.92
CA PHE A 94 8.97 0.37 -18.75
C PHE A 94 9.77 -0.39 -17.68
N GLN A 95 10.74 -1.21 -18.11
CA GLN A 95 11.64 -1.93 -17.21
C GLN A 95 12.50 -1.02 -16.31
N SER A 96 12.84 0.19 -16.75
CA SER A 96 13.57 1.14 -15.90
C SER A 96 12.64 1.91 -14.96
N TYR A 97 11.34 1.95 -15.27
CA TYR A 97 10.36 2.73 -14.51
C TYR A 97 9.55 1.91 -13.48
N TYR A 98 9.31 0.63 -13.72
CA TYR A 98 8.36 -0.14 -12.91
C TYR A 98 8.77 -0.25 -11.43
N LEU A 99 10.08 -0.35 -11.12
CA LEU A 99 10.58 -0.36 -9.74
C LEU A 99 10.32 0.96 -9.02
N PRO A 100 10.81 2.12 -9.52
CA PRO A 100 10.45 3.43 -8.96
C PRO A 100 8.95 3.66 -8.82
N ALA A 101 8.17 3.25 -9.81
CA ALA A 101 6.71 3.37 -9.77
C ALA A 101 6.11 2.52 -8.63
N SER A 102 6.56 1.28 -8.48
CA SER A 102 6.09 0.39 -7.42
C SER A 102 6.44 0.88 -6.01
N GLU A 103 7.63 1.47 -5.85
CA GLU A 103 8.08 2.09 -4.60
C GLU A 103 7.25 3.32 -4.25
N LEU A 104 6.93 4.15 -5.26
CA LEU A 104 6.04 5.30 -5.07
C LEU A 104 4.63 4.87 -4.68
N ILE A 105 4.04 3.90 -5.40
CA ILE A 105 2.72 3.34 -5.07
C ILE A 105 2.72 2.83 -3.63
N PHE A 106 3.71 2.01 -3.27
CA PHE A 106 3.80 1.44 -1.94
C PHE A 106 3.95 2.52 -0.85
N SER A 107 4.74 3.56 -1.11
CA SER A 107 4.92 4.70 -0.19
C SER A 107 3.60 5.46 0.01
N ILE A 108 2.89 5.76 -1.07
CA ILE A 108 1.59 6.45 -1.03
C ILE A 108 0.56 5.62 -0.27
N LEU A 109 0.43 4.33 -0.59
CA LEU A 109 -0.50 3.44 0.10
C LEU A 109 -0.15 3.31 1.58
N THR A 110 1.14 3.23 1.93
CA THR A 110 1.60 3.16 3.33
C THR A 110 1.24 4.43 4.10
N ALA A 111 1.47 5.60 3.52
CA ALA A 111 1.10 6.87 4.14
C ALA A 111 -0.41 6.95 4.42
N HIS A 112 -1.25 6.53 3.46
CA HIS A 112 -2.69 6.49 3.65
C HIS A 112 -3.11 5.46 4.69
N LEU A 113 -2.56 4.25 4.66
CA LEU A 113 -2.89 3.20 5.61
C LEU A 113 -2.52 3.61 7.05
N VAL A 114 -1.34 4.20 7.25
CA VAL A 114 -0.92 4.73 8.56
C VAL A 114 -1.86 5.85 9.01
N GLY A 115 -2.22 6.77 8.12
CA GLY A 115 -3.20 7.82 8.42
C GLY A 115 -4.55 7.27 8.85
N LEU A 116 -5.06 6.25 8.16
CA LEU A 116 -6.31 5.58 8.49
C LEU A 116 -6.25 4.86 9.85
N ILE A 117 -5.16 4.15 10.12
CA ILE A 117 -4.93 3.47 11.40
C ILE A 117 -4.93 4.48 12.55
N LEU A 118 -4.19 5.58 12.41
CA LEU A 118 -4.12 6.64 13.42
C LEU A 118 -5.48 7.29 13.64
N LEU A 119 -6.23 7.56 12.56
CA LEU A 119 -7.56 8.15 12.65
C LEU A 119 -8.54 7.20 13.34
N ARG A 120 -8.47 5.90 13.04
CA ARG A 120 -9.26 4.87 13.72
C ARG A 120 -8.93 4.78 15.22
N TRP A 121 -7.65 4.80 15.58
CA TRP A 121 -7.23 4.85 16.98
C TRP A 121 -7.78 6.09 17.70
N TRP A 122 -7.72 7.25 17.06
CA TRP A 122 -8.28 8.47 17.62
C TRP A 122 -9.79 8.37 17.85
N THR A 123 -10.54 7.70 16.97
CA THR A 123 -11.97 7.46 17.16
C THR A 123 -12.33 6.52 18.32
N PHE A 124 -11.40 5.70 18.82
CA PHE A 124 -11.63 4.85 20.00
C PHE A 124 -11.28 5.53 21.32
N ILE A 125 -10.28 6.41 21.30
CA ILE A 125 -9.81 7.11 22.50
C ILE A 125 -10.78 8.22 22.89
N ARG A 126 -11.55 8.75 21.93
CA ARG A 126 -12.53 9.81 22.11
C ARG A 126 -13.95 9.24 22.28
#